data_AF-A0A428PVL9-F1
#
_entry.id   AF-A0A428PVL9-F1
#
_cell.length_a   1.000
_cell.length_b   1.000
_cell.length_c   1.000
_cell.angle_alpha   90.00
_cell.angle_beta   90.00
_cell.angle_gamma   90.00
#
_symmetry.space_group_name_H-M   'P 1'
#
loop_
_entity.id
_entity.type
_entity.pdbx_description
1 polymer ?
#
loop_
_entity_poly.entity_id
_entity_poly.type
_entity_poly.pdbx_seq_one_letter_code
_entity_poly.pdbx_strand_id
1 'polypeptide(L)'
;MLLDIVGRMNLDAYIDGQHTQTRGSPSDQDRSPTCYAHAIAAVVHMALLRIVGREGGCPGIDEIREWILHQDNFPHNNKGRNARKVLEAIPARYRPLRFQRVDEDGARQAVLRRRPVLATFHLSKKGWVTFAKHFKNDETRTKVLTYGEMAPSRCLKPDKAGHAVVMTGCDPFSLTFLNSWGRDWGNNGSFSIENSSVLELDGPEKLRMDFYDVYWLESELTDNEREAYNARVDEELRSRSSDHPSIFDLDTRCPLCLAIAPIREFSGSIRRVTCPRCGKSFSPEPGHLVQALYAQAGLSGGDGEA
;
A
#
# COMPACT_ATOMS: atom_id res chain seq x y z
N MET A 1 10.81 -11.64 -17.06
CA MET A 1 12.29 -11.72 -17.12
C MET A 1 12.87 -10.68 -16.16
N LEU A 2 14.18 -10.58 -15.94
CA LEU A 2 14.82 -9.58 -15.04
C LEU A 2 14.29 -8.17 -15.31
N LEU A 3 13.98 -7.95 -16.58
CA LEU A 3 13.24 -6.84 -17.12
C LEU A 3 11.80 -6.70 -16.59
N ASP A 4 10.93 -7.71 -16.64
CA ASP A 4 9.58 -7.60 -16.02
C ASP A 4 9.63 -7.27 -14.51
N ILE A 5 10.62 -7.79 -13.77
CA ILE A 5 10.82 -7.39 -12.36
C ILE A 5 11.32 -5.94 -12.27
N VAL A 6 12.32 -5.53 -13.04
CA VAL A 6 12.84 -4.16 -13.03
C VAL A 6 11.73 -3.17 -13.40
N GLY A 7 10.93 -3.47 -14.43
CA GLY A 7 9.79 -2.67 -14.85
C GLY A 7 8.70 -2.62 -13.78
N ARG A 8 8.41 -3.74 -13.10
CA ARG A 8 7.49 -3.77 -11.94
C ARG A 8 8.03 -3.03 -10.72
N MET A 9 9.31 -3.18 -10.38
CA MET A 9 9.98 -2.45 -9.28
C MET A 9 9.96 -0.94 -9.53
N ASN A 10 10.12 -0.52 -10.77
CA ASN A 10 10.05 0.89 -11.14
C ASN A 10 8.62 1.41 -11.15
N LEU A 11 7.66 0.59 -11.56
CA LEU A 11 6.26 0.92 -11.40
C LEU A 11 5.89 1.03 -9.92
N ASP A 12 6.41 0.14 -9.07
CA ASP A 12 6.27 0.24 -7.62
C ASP A 12 6.93 1.52 -7.08
N ALA A 13 8.09 1.93 -7.61
CA ALA A 13 8.73 3.19 -7.26
C ALA A 13 7.93 4.42 -7.73
N TYR A 14 7.30 4.35 -8.91
CA TYR A 14 6.38 5.39 -9.39
C TYR A 14 5.14 5.47 -8.51
N ILE A 15 4.51 4.32 -8.21
CA ILE A 15 3.36 4.23 -7.31
C ILE A 15 3.74 4.78 -5.93
N ASP A 16 4.91 4.41 -5.41
CA ASP A 16 5.39 4.91 -4.13
C ASP A 16 5.71 6.41 -4.19
N GLY A 17 6.17 6.92 -5.33
CA GLY A 17 6.34 8.37 -5.57
C GLY A 17 5.02 9.13 -5.55
N GLN A 18 3.99 8.61 -6.23
CA GLN A 18 2.63 9.18 -6.23
C GLN A 18 1.99 9.11 -4.82
N HIS A 19 2.19 7.99 -4.11
CA HIS A 19 1.78 7.87 -2.72
C HIS A 19 2.56 8.82 -1.83
N THR A 20 3.86 9.03 -2.07
CA THR A 20 4.69 9.98 -1.32
C THR A 20 4.21 11.41 -1.52
N GLN A 21 3.80 11.78 -2.73
CA GLN A 21 3.17 13.09 -2.97
C GLN A 21 1.87 13.24 -2.19
N THR A 22 1.03 12.20 -2.17
CA THR A 22 -0.20 12.18 -1.37
C THR A 22 0.10 12.31 0.13
N ARG A 23 1.11 11.58 0.63
CA ARG A 23 1.57 11.62 2.03
C ARG A 23 2.20 12.97 2.40
N GLY A 24 2.86 13.62 1.45
CA GLY A 24 3.52 14.92 1.63
C GLY A 24 2.57 16.11 1.75
N SER A 25 1.29 15.91 1.42
CA SER A 25 0.22 16.90 1.51
C SER A 25 -0.95 16.37 2.35
N PRO A 26 -0.75 16.11 3.66
CA PRO A 26 -1.80 15.63 4.54
C PRO A 26 -2.96 16.63 4.60
N SER A 27 -4.18 16.12 4.44
CA SER A 27 -5.38 16.94 4.57
C SER A 27 -5.63 17.38 6.01
N ASP A 28 -6.42 18.43 6.20
CA ASP A 28 -6.95 18.84 7.50
C ASP A 28 -8.48 18.75 7.49
N GLN A 29 -9.05 18.00 8.43
CA GLN A 29 -10.49 17.89 8.68
C GLN A 29 -10.99 19.02 9.60
N ASP A 30 -10.08 19.88 10.05
CA ASP A 30 -10.30 20.88 11.09
C ASP A 30 -10.92 20.24 12.34
N ARG A 31 -12.02 20.81 12.84
CA ARG A 31 -12.82 20.29 13.95
C ARG A 31 -14.06 19.53 13.48
N SER A 32 -14.11 19.15 12.21
CA SER A 32 -15.23 18.44 11.62
C SER A 32 -15.11 16.92 11.86
N PRO A 33 -16.20 16.20 12.15
CA PRO A 33 -16.17 14.74 12.37
C PRO A 33 -16.08 13.96 11.05
N THR A 34 -15.20 14.36 10.14
CA THR A 34 -15.11 13.87 8.76
C THR A 34 -13.85 13.02 8.48
N CYS A 35 -13.11 12.59 9.51
CA CYS A 35 -11.92 11.73 9.36
C CYS A 35 -12.15 10.54 8.42
N TYR A 36 -13.33 9.89 8.50
CA TYR A 36 -13.69 8.79 7.62
C TYR A 36 -13.66 9.18 6.14
N ALA A 37 -14.13 10.37 5.78
CA ALA A 37 -14.19 10.83 4.40
C ALA A 37 -12.79 11.14 3.87
N HIS A 38 -11.94 11.77 4.70
CA HIS A 38 -10.55 12.05 4.35
C HIS A 38 -9.75 10.77 4.15
N ALA A 39 -9.84 9.83 5.09
CA ALA A 39 -9.12 8.56 5.01
C ALA A 39 -9.61 7.71 3.83
N ILE A 40 -10.93 7.62 3.61
CA ILE A 40 -11.49 6.86 2.47
C ILE A 40 -11.10 7.50 1.14
N ALA A 41 -11.19 8.83 1.01
CA ALA A 41 -10.78 9.51 -0.22
C ALA A 41 -9.30 9.26 -0.56
N ALA A 42 -8.43 9.31 0.46
CA ALA A 42 -7.02 9.02 0.29
C ALA A 42 -6.77 7.56 -0.15
N VAL A 43 -7.35 6.56 0.50
CA VAL A 43 -7.15 5.15 0.09
C VAL A 43 -7.73 4.84 -1.29
N VAL A 44 -8.88 5.43 -1.64
CA VAL A 44 -9.50 5.27 -2.96
C VAL A 44 -8.61 5.87 -4.04
N HIS A 45 -8.18 7.12 -3.85
CA HIS A 45 -7.27 7.79 -4.79
C HIS A 45 -5.97 7.00 -4.96
N MET A 46 -5.33 6.62 -3.85
CA MET A 46 -4.09 5.84 -3.88
C MET A 46 -4.27 4.46 -4.54
N ALA A 47 -5.44 3.83 -4.42
CA ALA A 47 -5.72 2.56 -5.06
C ALA A 47 -5.93 2.72 -6.57
N LEU A 48 -6.62 3.79 -7.00
CA LEU A 48 -6.87 4.11 -8.40
C LEU A 48 -5.60 4.56 -9.14
N LEU A 49 -4.70 5.29 -8.47
CA LEU A 49 -3.40 5.69 -9.03
C LEU A 49 -2.52 4.50 -9.46
N ARG A 50 -2.78 3.31 -8.92
CA ARG A 50 -2.07 2.08 -9.28
C ARG A 50 -2.52 1.52 -10.64
N ILE A 51 -3.63 2.02 -11.20
CA ILE A 51 -4.15 1.62 -12.50
C ILE A 51 -3.55 2.53 -13.56
N VAL A 52 -2.63 1.99 -14.34
CA VAL A 52 -1.99 2.71 -15.45
C VAL A 52 -3.00 2.90 -16.58
N GLY A 53 -3.10 4.13 -17.10
CA GLY A 53 -4.00 4.43 -18.20
C GLY A 53 -5.49 4.30 -17.86
N ARG A 54 -5.86 4.51 -16.58
CA ARG A 54 -7.25 4.41 -16.12
C ARG A 54 -8.23 5.14 -17.03
N GLU A 55 -9.24 4.41 -17.51
CA GLU A 55 -10.28 4.99 -18.36
C GLU A 55 -11.08 6.06 -17.58
N GLY A 56 -11.26 7.23 -18.20
CA GLY A 56 -11.86 8.39 -17.54
C GLY A 56 -10.94 9.13 -16.56
N GLY A 57 -9.66 8.76 -16.49
CA GLY A 57 -8.66 9.38 -15.61
C GLY A 57 -8.77 8.93 -14.15
N CYS A 58 -7.81 9.31 -13.31
CA CYS A 58 -7.90 9.08 -11.87
C CYS A 58 -8.52 10.32 -11.19
N PRO A 59 -9.67 10.20 -10.50
CA PRO A 59 -10.27 11.32 -9.80
C PRO A 59 -9.33 11.82 -8.68
N GLY A 60 -9.38 13.12 -8.42
CA GLY A 60 -8.60 13.74 -7.36
C GLY A 60 -9.11 13.34 -5.96
N ILE A 61 -8.26 13.44 -4.94
CA ILE A 61 -8.65 13.19 -3.55
C ILE A 61 -9.81 14.09 -3.14
N ASP A 62 -9.79 15.35 -3.56
CA ASP A 62 -10.83 16.34 -3.24
C ASP A 62 -12.17 15.96 -3.86
N GLU A 63 -12.18 15.56 -5.13
CA GLU A 63 -13.40 15.10 -5.82
C GLU A 63 -14.02 13.87 -5.14
N ILE A 64 -13.19 12.89 -4.76
CA ILE A 64 -13.68 11.71 -4.03
C ILE A 64 -14.24 12.12 -2.67
N ARG A 65 -13.55 13.00 -1.95
CA ARG A 65 -13.98 13.47 -0.63
C ARG A 65 -15.28 14.27 -0.70
N GLU A 66 -15.41 15.17 -1.67
CA GLU A 66 -16.63 15.93 -1.92
C GLU A 66 -17.80 15.00 -2.23
N TRP A 67 -17.59 13.98 -3.06
CA TRP A 67 -18.60 12.95 -3.31
C TRP A 67 -19.02 12.24 -2.01
N ILE A 68 -18.08 11.84 -1.15
CA ILE A 68 -18.39 11.21 0.15
C ILE A 68 -19.17 12.17 1.08
N LEU A 69 -18.84 13.46 1.07
CA LEU A 69 -19.44 14.45 1.96
C LEU A 69 -20.76 15.03 1.43
N HIS A 70 -21.10 14.77 0.15
CA HIS A 70 -22.34 15.25 -0.44
C HIS A 70 -23.56 14.60 0.23
N GLN A 71 -24.54 15.45 0.58
CA GLN A 71 -25.73 15.06 1.35
C GLN A 71 -26.56 13.96 0.69
N ASP A 72 -26.60 13.91 -0.65
CA ASP A 72 -27.37 12.92 -1.40
C ASP A 72 -26.72 11.53 -1.40
N ASN A 73 -25.40 11.45 -1.18
CA ASN A 73 -24.68 10.19 -1.12
C ASN A 73 -24.67 9.66 0.31
N PHE A 74 -24.36 10.55 1.27
CA PHE A 74 -24.31 10.25 2.68
C PHE A 74 -24.82 11.46 3.48
N PRO A 75 -26.08 11.46 3.95
CA PRO A 75 -26.69 12.59 4.65
C PRO A 75 -25.79 13.21 5.73
N HIS A 76 -25.70 14.52 5.80
CA HIS A 76 -24.82 15.14 6.78
C HIS A 76 -25.22 14.72 8.21
N ASN A 77 -24.24 14.31 9.01
CA ASN A 77 -24.44 14.09 10.43
C ASN A 77 -23.29 14.76 11.20
N ASN A 78 -23.61 15.28 12.38
CA ASN A 78 -22.66 15.93 13.28
C ASN A 78 -21.94 14.92 14.20
N LYS A 79 -21.98 13.62 13.87
CA LYS A 79 -21.46 12.52 14.70
C LYS A 79 -20.40 11.67 13.98
N GLY A 80 -20.07 12.01 12.75
CA GLY A 80 -19.25 11.17 11.88
C GLY A 80 -20.00 9.93 11.38
N ARG A 81 -19.35 9.18 10.49
CA ARG A 81 -19.94 8.00 9.86
C ARG A 81 -19.09 6.76 10.11
N ASN A 82 -19.76 5.61 10.10
CA ASN A 82 -19.09 4.33 10.11
C ASN A 82 -18.33 4.18 8.77
N ALA A 83 -17.00 4.10 8.84
CA ALA A 83 -16.16 4.09 7.65
C ALA A 83 -16.41 2.87 6.75
N ARG A 84 -16.70 1.70 7.33
CA ARG A 84 -17.04 0.48 6.57
C ARG A 84 -18.29 0.69 5.70
N LYS A 85 -19.34 1.30 6.24
CA LYS A 85 -20.57 1.59 5.46
C LYS A 85 -20.32 2.52 4.26
N VAL A 86 -19.37 3.44 4.39
CA VAL A 86 -18.98 4.32 3.28
C VAL A 86 -18.13 3.55 2.27
N LEU A 87 -17.18 2.71 2.74
CA LEU A 87 -16.40 1.80 1.89
C LEU A 87 -17.28 0.84 1.07
N GLU A 88 -18.40 0.36 1.62
CA GLU A 88 -19.35 -0.52 0.92
C GLU A 88 -19.94 0.11 -0.36
N ALA A 89 -19.97 1.44 -0.47
CA ALA A 89 -20.43 2.13 -1.68
C ALA A 89 -19.32 2.36 -2.72
N ILE A 90 -18.05 2.22 -2.34
CA ILE A 90 -16.90 2.53 -3.20
C ILE A 90 -16.87 1.66 -4.46
N PRO A 91 -17.05 0.33 -4.41
CA PRO A 91 -17.01 -0.50 -5.63
C PRO A 91 -18.03 -0.10 -6.69
N ALA A 92 -19.22 0.35 -6.28
CA ALA A 92 -20.27 0.78 -7.20
C ALA A 92 -19.93 2.11 -7.90
N ARG A 93 -19.18 3.00 -7.23
CA ARG A 93 -18.80 4.31 -7.77
C ARG A 93 -17.48 4.30 -8.54
N TYR A 94 -16.51 3.53 -8.06
CA TYR A 94 -15.13 3.56 -8.53
C TYR A 94 -14.67 2.17 -8.96
N ARG A 95 -15.01 1.77 -10.21
CA ARG A 95 -14.42 0.57 -10.83
C ARG A 95 -12.88 0.70 -10.85
N PRO A 96 -12.13 -0.39 -10.64
CA PRO A 96 -12.52 -1.77 -10.26
C PRO A 96 -12.27 -2.04 -8.77
N LEU A 97 -12.49 -1.04 -7.92
CA LEU A 97 -12.10 -1.16 -6.53
C LEU A 97 -12.94 -2.19 -5.78
N ARG A 98 -12.25 -2.94 -4.93
CA ARG A 98 -12.75 -3.86 -3.93
C ARG A 98 -12.13 -3.49 -2.59
N PHE A 99 -12.72 -3.99 -1.52
CA PHE A 99 -12.09 -3.94 -0.22
C PHE A 99 -12.37 -5.22 0.57
N GLN A 100 -11.48 -5.54 1.50
CA GLN A 100 -11.66 -6.64 2.44
C GLN A 100 -11.15 -6.24 3.81
N ARG A 101 -11.80 -6.73 4.87
CA ARG A 101 -11.28 -6.59 6.24
C ARG A 101 -10.12 -7.57 6.42
N VAL A 102 -9.01 -7.10 6.99
CA VAL A 102 -7.81 -7.89 7.27
C VAL A 102 -7.36 -7.68 8.71
N ASP A 103 -6.50 -8.57 9.20
CA ASP A 103 -5.76 -8.36 10.45
C ASP A 103 -4.50 -7.52 10.21
N GLU A 104 -3.69 -7.32 11.26
CA GLU A 104 -2.46 -6.54 11.14
C GLU A 104 -1.47 -7.15 10.14
N ASP A 105 -1.32 -8.48 10.10
CA ASP A 105 -0.42 -9.11 9.13
C ASP A 105 -0.91 -8.87 7.70
N GLY A 106 -2.19 -9.09 7.43
CA GLY A 106 -2.78 -8.79 6.13
C GLY A 106 -2.64 -7.31 5.74
N ALA A 107 -2.74 -6.38 6.70
CA ALA A 107 -2.49 -4.96 6.48
C ALA A 107 -1.03 -4.66 6.13
N ARG A 108 -0.07 -5.27 6.84
CA ARG A 108 1.37 -5.18 6.52
C ARG A 108 1.64 -5.72 5.12
N GLN A 109 1.11 -6.89 4.78
CA GLN A 109 1.26 -7.47 3.44
C GLN A 109 0.66 -6.58 2.35
N ALA A 110 -0.46 -5.90 2.62
CA ALA A 110 -1.05 -4.95 1.71
C ALA A 110 -0.14 -3.74 1.48
N VAL A 111 0.36 -3.11 2.55
CA VAL A 111 1.27 -1.95 2.46
C VAL A 111 2.58 -2.29 1.75
N LEU A 112 3.18 -3.46 2.04
CA LEU A 112 4.39 -3.96 1.34
C LEU A 112 4.15 -4.16 -0.16
N ARG A 113 2.92 -4.49 -0.57
CA ARG A 113 2.48 -4.58 -1.98
C ARG A 113 1.98 -3.23 -2.53
N ARG A 114 2.29 -2.13 -1.85
CA ARG A 114 1.88 -0.77 -2.20
C ARG A 114 0.36 -0.62 -2.33
N ARG A 115 -0.41 -1.40 -1.58
CA ARG A 115 -1.87 -1.30 -1.50
C ARG A 115 -2.24 -0.43 -0.31
N PRO A 116 -3.09 0.60 -0.49
CA PRO A 116 -3.49 1.45 0.61
C PRO A 116 -4.43 0.70 1.56
N VAL A 117 -4.22 0.91 2.86
CA VAL A 117 -5.03 0.28 3.90
C VAL A 117 -5.71 1.36 4.72
N LEU A 118 -7.04 1.31 4.79
CA LEU A 118 -7.79 2.12 5.74
C LEU A 118 -7.72 1.46 7.11
N ALA A 119 -7.40 2.24 8.14
CA ALA A 119 -7.46 1.79 9.52
C ALA A 119 -8.47 2.60 10.32
N THR A 120 -9.22 1.94 11.20
CA THR A 120 -10.11 2.63 12.16
C THR A 120 -9.88 2.12 13.57
N PHE A 121 -9.95 3.02 14.55
CA PHE A 121 -9.72 2.68 15.95
C PHE A 121 -10.59 3.52 16.90
N HIS A 122 -10.73 3.02 18.12
CA HIS A 122 -11.48 3.66 19.20
C HIS A 122 -10.62 3.67 20.46
N LEU A 123 -10.60 4.80 21.16
CA LEU A 123 -9.89 4.93 22.43
C LEU A 123 -10.87 5.28 23.55
N SER A 124 -10.45 5.06 24.80
CA SER A 124 -11.10 5.63 25.97
C SER A 124 -10.79 7.13 26.04
N LYS A 125 -11.54 7.89 26.83
CA LYS A 125 -11.27 9.32 27.04
C LYS A 125 -9.82 9.59 27.49
N LYS A 126 -9.29 8.73 28.38
CA LYS A 126 -7.89 8.81 28.85
C LYS A 126 -6.90 8.38 27.75
N GLY A 127 -7.28 7.40 26.93
CA GLY A 127 -6.52 6.99 25.76
C GLY A 127 -6.36 8.14 24.77
N TRP A 128 -7.43 8.87 24.46
CA TRP A 128 -7.38 10.07 23.61
C TRP A 128 -6.45 11.15 24.18
N VAL A 129 -6.49 11.39 25.50
CA VAL A 129 -5.57 12.34 26.15
C VAL A 129 -4.11 11.89 26.03
N THR A 130 -3.85 10.60 26.22
CA THR A 130 -2.50 10.02 26.14
C THR A 130 -1.96 10.09 24.71
N PHE A 131 -2.76 9.66 23.74
CA PHE A 131 -2.47 9.73 22.31
C PHE A 131 -2.18 11.18 21.88
N ALA A 132 -3.07 12.11 22.22
CA ALA A 132 -2.91 13.51 21.87
C ALA A 132 -1.67 14.13 22.53
N LYS A 133 -1.36 13.77 23.77
CA LYS A 133 -0.16 14.27 24.47
C LYS A 133 1.12 13.80 23.79
N HIS A 134 1.20 12.53 23.40
CA HIS A 134 2.38 11.98 22.74
C HIS A 134 2.65 12.69 21.39
N PHE A 135 1.63 12.88 20.56
CA PHE A 135 1.81 13.44 19.22
C PHE A 135 1.74 14.98 19.11
N LYS A 136 1.39 15.69 20.20
CA LYS A 136 1.47 17.16 20.26
C LYS A 136 2.75 17.68 20.91
N ASN A 137 3.52 16.82 21.58
CA ASN A 137 4.77 17.20 22.23
C ASN A 137 5.94 17.08 21.23
N ASP A 138 6.70 18.16 21.05
CA ASP A 138 7.84 18.22 20.12
C ASP A 138 8.91 17.14 20.38
N GLU A 139 9.08 16.69 21.62
CA GLU A 139 10.05 15.65 21.98
C GLU A 139 9.61 14.23 21.62
N THR A 140 8.30 14.01 21.44
CA THR A 140 7.72 12.68 21.24
C THR A 140 6.91 12.55 19.94
N ARG A 141 6.54 13.66 19.29
CA ARG A 141 5.64 13.65 18.12
C ARG A 141 6.16 12.88 16.91
N THR A 142 7.47 12.64 16.83
CA THR A 142 8.12 11.84 15.78
C THR A 142 8.49 10.42 16.23
N LYS A 143 8.19 10.06 17.48
CA LYS A 143 8.52 8.74 18.05
C LYS A 143 7.35 7.78 17.87
N VAL A 144 7.66 6.50 17.98
CA VAL A 144 6.67 5.42 17.98
C VAL A 144 5.95 5.42 19.33
N LEU A 145 4.62 5.52 19.31
CA LEU A 145 3.79 5.33 20.49
C LEU A 145 3.74 3.84 20.84
N THR A 146 4.09 3.51 22.08
CA THR A 146 4.27 2.14 22.54
C THR A 146 3.03 1.59 23.27
N TYR A 147 2.96 0.27 23.38
CA TYR A 147 1.94 -0.38 24.21
C TYR A 147 2.01 0.10 25.66
N GLY A 148 3.21 0.20 26.22
CA GLY A 148 3.43 0.57 27.62
C GLY A 148 2.86 1.94 27.98
N GLU A 149 2.95 2.91 27.07
CA GLU A 149 2.37 4.25 27.25
C GLU A 149 0.83 4.22 27.26
N MET A 150 0.23 3.38 26.42
CA MET A 150 -1.23 3.29 26.26
C MET A 150 -1.89 2.33 27.26
N ALA A 151 -1.16 1.36 27.80
CA ALA A 151 -1.67 0.28 28.66
C ALA A 151 -2.61 0.77 29.79
N PRO A 152 -2.30 1.85 30.54
CA PRO A 152 -3.16 2.34 31.63
C PRO A 152 -4.51 2.91 31.20
N SER A 153 -4.76 3.03 29.90
CA SER A 153 -5.97 3.61 29.32
C SER A 153 -6.84 2.58 28.59
N ARG A 154 -6.35 1.35 28.39
CA ARG A 154 -7.00 0.32 27.58
C ARG A 154 -8.13 -0.42 28.28
N CYS A 155 -8.01 -0.64 29.59
CA CYS A 155 -9.02 -1.31 30.41
C CYS A 155 -10.24 -0.41 30.72
N LEU A 156 -10.25 0.82 30.20
CA LEU A 156 -11.30 1.81 30.43
C LEU A 156 -12.40 1.72 29.37
N LYS A 157 -13.59 2.23 29.70
CA LYS A 157 -14.72 2.26 28.76
C LYS A 157 -14.36 3.04 27.49
N PRO A 158 -14.80 2.56 26.30
CA PRO A 158 -14.62 3.28 25.05
C PRO A 158 -15.28 4.64 25.10
N ASP A 159 -14.61 5.65 24.53
CA ASP A 159 -15.25 6.91 24.23
C ASP A 159 -16.22 6.74 23.05
N LYS A 160 -17.15 7.69 22.89
CA LYS A 160 -18.09 7.70 21.75
C LYS A 160 -17.38 8.00 20.43
N ALA A 161 -16.20 8.61 20.48
CA ALA A 161 -15.42 8.99 19.31
C ALA A 161 -14.48 7.85 18.87
N GLY A 162 -14.61 7.46 17.60
CA GLY A 162 -13.62 6.68 16.86
C GLY A 162 -12.89 7.57 15.86
N HIS A 163 -11.86 7.04 15.23
CA HIS A 163 -11.08 7.76 14.23
C HIS A 163 -10.67 6.86 13.07
N ALA A 164 -10.50 7.46 11.89
CA ALA A 164 -10.13 6.79 10.66
C ALA A 164 -8.87 7.43 10.10
N VAL A 165 -7.90 6.61 9.73
CA VAL A 165 -6.56 7.00 9.26
C VAL A 165 -6.11 6.07 8.15
N VAL A 166 -5.03 6.41 7.44
CA VAL A 166 -4.51 5.57 6.36
C VAL A 166 -3.18 4.97 6.77
N MET A 167 -3.06 3.65 6.79
CA MET A 167 -1.76 3.00 7.01
C MET A 167 -0.93 3.13 5.73
N THR A 168 0.26 3.73 5.86
CA THR A 168 1.12 4.10 4.74
C THR A 168 2.50 3.46 4.80
N GLY A 169 2.90 2.92 5.95
CA GLY A 169 4.17 2.24 6.13
C GLY A 169 4.11 1.21 7.24
N CYS A 170 5.02 0.26 7.18
CA CYS A 170 5.29 -0.67 8.26
C CYS A 170 6.77 -1.05 8.25
N ASP A 171 7.34 -1.22 9.43
CA ASP A 171 8.61 -1.89 9.67
C ASP A 171 8.38 -3.02 10.69
N PRO A 172 9.37 -3.88 11.00
CA PRO A 172 9.18 -5.01 11.90
C PRO A 172 8.60 -4.66 13.29
N PHE A 173 8.78 -3.41 13.75
CA PHE A 173 8.41 -2.96 15.08
C PHE A 173 7.49 -1.73 15.09
N SER A 174 6.98 -1.31 13.92
CA SER A 174 6.06 -0.18 13.85
C SER A 174 5.09 -0.22 12.67
N LEU A 175 3.97 0.45 12.85
CA LEU A 175 2.97 0.79 11.85
C LEU A 175 2.90 2.32 11.73
N THR A 176 2.95 2.84 10.52
CA THR A 176 2.89 4.30 10.26
C THR A 176 1.61 4.68 9.54
N PHE A 177 0.96 5.72 10.02
CA PHE A 177 -0.33 6.18 9.56
C PHE A 177 -0.30 7.66 9.15
N LEU A 178 -0.95 7.96 8.03
CA LEU A 178 -1.29 9.31 7.61
C LEU A 178 -2.59 9.73 8.28
N ASN A 179 -2.56 10.88 8.95
CA ASN A 179 -3.71 11.46 9.63
C ASN A 179 -4.33 12.60 8.80
N SER A 180 -5.48 13.09 9.24
CA SER A 180 -6.23 14.18 8.61
C SER A 180 -6.33 15.42 9.49
N TRP A 181 -5.28 15.75 10.25
CA TRP A 181 -5.22 16.92 11.15
C TRP A 181 -4.16 17.94 10.70
N GLY A 182 -3.93 18.01 9.39
CA GLY A 182 -2.97 18.93 8.79
C GLY A 182 -1.51 18.52 8.96
N ARG A 183 -0.65 19.24 8.24
CA ARG A 183 0.79 18.94 8.16
C ARG A 183 1.54 19.22 9.45
N ASP A 184 1.10 20.20 10.24
CA ASP A 184 1.83 20.60 11.45
C ASP A 184 1.60 19.67 12.64
N TRP A 185 0.69 18.69 12.50
CA TRP A 185 0.40 17.72 13.54
C TRP A 185 1.30 16.47 13.46
N GLY A 186 1.74 15.95 14.61
CA GLY A 186 2.53 14.72 14.66
C GLY A 186 3.88 14.85 13.95
N ASN A 187 4.21 13.87 13.12
CA ASN A 187 5.35 13.88 12.22
C ASN A 187 4.90 14.25 10.81
N ASN A 188 4.79 15.56 10.52
CA ASN A 188 4.36 16.08 9.22
C ASN A 188 3.00 15.52 8.76
N GLY A 189 2.01 15.47 9.67
CA GLY A 189 0.67 14.92 9.45
C GLY A 189 0.58 13.40 9.58
N SER A 190 1.67 12.72 9.91
CA SER A 190 1.71 11.27 10.15
C SER A 190 2.04 10.93 11.61
N PHE A 191 1.81 9.68 12.00
CA PHE A 191 2.21 9.14 13.30
C PHE A 191 2.53 7.64 13.21
N SER A 192 3.29 7.13 14.17
CA SER A 192 3.68 5.71 14.21
C SER A 192 3.34 5.08 15.55
N ILE A 193 2.92 3.82 15.53
CA ILE A 193 2.64 3.01 16.73
C ILE A 193 3.38 1.67 16.62
N GLU A 194 3.66 1.03 17.75
CA GLU A 194 4.40 -0.23 17.79
C GLU A 194 3.71 -1.37 17.02
N ASN A 195 2.41 -1.56 17.25
CA ASN A 195 1.55 -2.55 16.59
C ASN A 195 0.07 -2.19 16.80
N SER A 196 -0.86 -2.95 16.21
CA SER A 196 -2.30 -2.65 16.28
C SER A 196 -2.77 -2.54 17.71
N SER A 197 -2.24 -3.39 18.60
CA SER A 197 -2.67 -3.43 19.98
C SER A 197 -2.57 -2.04 20.62
N VAL A 198 -1.57 -1.21 20.34
CA VAL A 198 -1.41 0.13 20.93
C VAL A 198 -2.69 0.99 20.93
N LEU A 199 -3.54 0.86 19.90
CA LEU A 199 -4.78 1.62 19.76
C LEU A 199 -6.05 0.76 19.95
N GLU A 200 -5.94 -0.37 20.63
CA GLU A 200 -7.06 -1.25 21.01
C GLU A 200 -7.44 -1.07 22.47
N LEU A 201 -8.72 -1.29 22.78
CA LEU A 201 -9.20 -1.39 24.15
C LEU A 201 -9.32 -2.84 24.58
N ASP A 202 -9.13 -3.10 25.87
CA ASP A 202 -9.32 -4.43 26.41
C ASP A 202 -10.81 -4.76 26.43
N GLY A 203 -11.18 -5.93 25.90
CA GLY A 203 -12.58 -6.36 25.87
C GLY A 203 -12.96 -7.01 24.54
N PRO A 204 -14.23 -6.87 24.10
CA PRO A 204 -14.76 -7.61 22.96
C PRO A 204 -14.07 -7.19 21.66
N GLU A 205 -13.96 -8.14 20.73
CA GLU A 205 -13.27 -8.00 19.43
C GLU A 205 -13.67 -6.75 18.64
N LYS A 206 -14.92 -6.29 18.78
CA LYS A 206 -15.43 -5.05 18.16
C LYS A 206 -14.72 -3.76 18.57
N LEU A 207 -13.86 -3.80 19.59
CA LEU A 207 -13.05 -2.66 20.06
C LEU A 207 -11.60 -2.73 19.57
N ARG A 208 -11.26 -3.73 18.76
CA ARG A 208 -9.95 -3.81 18.11
C ARG A 208 -9.84 -2.81 16.97
N MET A 209 -8.61 -2.52 16.54
CA MET A 209 -8.40 -1.80 15.29
C MET A 209 -8.97 -2.63 14.14
N ASP A 210 -9.62 -1.96 13.20
CA ASP A 210 -10.03 -2.57 11.94
C ASP A 210 -9.09 -2.09 10.84
N PHE A 211 -8.65 -3.03 10.00
CA PHE A 211 -7.92 -2.74 8.77
C PHE A 211 -8.74 -3.16 7.56
N TYR A 212 -8.79 -2.31 6.54
CA TYR A 212 -9.44 -2.58 5.27
C TYR A 212 -8.45 -2.37 4.13
N ASP A 213 -8.05 -3.48 3.50
CA ASP A 213 -7.22 -3.52 2.30
C ASP A 213 -8.07 -3.11 1.11
N VAL A 214 -7.72 -2.01 0.43
CA VAL A 214 -8.41 -1.50 -0.75
C VAL A 214 -7.60 -1.83 -1.99
N TYR A 215 -8.19 -2.64 -2.88
CA TYR A 215 -7.47 -3.27 -3.98
C TYR A 215 -8.35 -3.41 -5.24
N TRP A 216 -7.78 -3.93 -6.31
CA TRP A 216 -8.48 -4.34 -7.53
C TRP A 216 -7.86 -5.63 -8.05
N LEU A 217 -8.59 -6.37 -8.87
CA LEU A 217 -8.10 -7.59 -9.52
C LEU A 217 -7.72 -7.30 -10.97
N GLU A 218 -6.61 -7.89 -11.45
CA GLU A 218 -6.16 -7.70 -12.83
C GLU A 218 -7.22 -8.14 -13.86
N SER A 219 -7.99 -9.17 -13.53
CA SER A 219 -9.11 -9.66 -14.36
C SER A 219 -10.26 -8.66 -14.51
N GLU A 220 -10.30 -7.59 -13.70
CA GLU A 220 -11.34 -6.56 -13.72
C GLU A 220 -10.88 -5.27 -14.41
N LEU A 221 -9.62 -5.22 -14.85
CA LEU A 221 -9.10 -4.16 -15.70
C LEU A 221 -9.60 -4.32 -17.14
N THR A 222 -9.84 -3.19 -17.80
CA THR A 222 -10.17 -3.23 -19.24
C THR A 222 -8.96 -3.70 -20.06
N ASP A 223 -9.19 -4.07 -21.32
CA ASP A 223 -8.09 -4.39 -22.23
C ASP A 223 -7.15 -3.19 -22.38
N ASN A 224 -7.69 -1.97 -22.51
CA ASN A 224 -6.90 -0.74 -22.63
C ASN A 224 -6.03 -0.47 -21.38
N GLU A 225 -6.58 -0.64 -20.16
CA GLU A 225 -5.81 -0.45 -18.92
C GLU A 225 -4.68 -1.48 -18.80
N ARG A 226 -4.94 -2.73 -19.19
CA ARG A 226 -3.91 -3.76 -19.26
C ARG A 226 -2.85 -3.41 -20.29
N GLU A 227 -3.24 -3.03 -21.50
CA GLU A 227 -2.31 -2.60 -22.55
C GLU A 227 -1.47 -1.40 -22.13
N ALA A 228 -2.07 -0.40 -21.48
CA ALA A 228 -1.37 0.77 -20.97
C ALA A 228 -0.35 0.40 -19.89
N TYR A 229 -0.72 -0.48 -18.95
CA TYR A 229 0.22 -1.05 -17.98
C TYR A 229 1.39 -1.73 -18.69
N ASN A 230 1.10 -2.56 -19.69
CA ASN A 230 2.10 -3.32 -20.43
C ASN A 230 3.07 -2.37 -21.16
N ALA A 231 2.53 -1.37 -21.85
CA ALA A 231 3.31 -0.38 -22.57
C ALA A 231 4.22 0.43 -21.63
N ARG A 232 3.73 0.82 -20.44
CA ARG A 232 4.50 1.51 -19.41
C ARG A 232 5.67 0.66 -18.90
N VAL A 233 5.41 -0.62 -18.63
CA VAL A 233 6.47 -1.57 -18.23
C VAL A 233 7.51 -1.70 -19.35
N ASP A 234 7.08 -1.86 -20.61
CA ASP A 234 7.98 -1.96 -21.76
C ASP A 234 8.79 -0.67 -22.02
N GLU A 235 8.20 0.50 -21.79
CA GLU A 235 8.85 1.81 -21.92
C GLU A 235 9.93 2.01 -20.85
N GLU A 236 9.57 1.78 -19.58
CA GLU A 236 10.50 1.89 -18.45
C GLU A 236 11.68 0.93 -18.62
N LEU A 237 11.42 -0.24 -19.20
CA LEU A 237 12.46 -1.21 -19.51
C LEU A 237 13.39 -0.78 -20.62
N ARG A 238 12.84 -0.23 -21.70
CA ARG A 238 13.64 0.34 -22.78
C ARG A 238 14.53 1.48 -22.27
N SER A 239 13.99 2.36 -21.42
CA SER A 239 14.77 3.45 -20.82
C SER A 239 15.98 2.89 -20.07
N ARG A 240 15.78 1.94 -19.15
CA ARG A 240 16.88 1.43 -18.31
C ARG A 240 17.81 0.44 -18.98
N SER A 241 17.34 -0.29 -20.00
CA SER A 241 18.23 -1.08 -20.84
C SER A 241 19.32 -0.23 -21.50
N SER A 242 19.02 1.06 -21.71
CA SER A 242 19.99 2.04 -22.22
C SER A 242 20.99 2.47 -21.13
N ASP A 243 20.56 2.54 -19.87
CA ASP A 243 21.41 2.97 -18.74
C ASP A 243 22.26 1.83 -18.15
N HIS A 244 21.80 0.58 -18.26
CA HIS A 244 22.44 -0.60 -17.67
C HIS A 244 22.54 -1.76 -18.67
N PRO A 245 23.33 -1.62 -19.75
CA PRO A 245 23.46 -2.65 -20.80
C PRO A 245 24.01 -3.98 -20.28
N SER A 246 24.81 -3.96 -19.19
CA SER A 246 25.37 -5.16 -18.57
C SER A 246 24.32 -6.13 -17.99
N ILE A 247 23.07 -5.67 -17.84
CA ILE A 247 21.97 -6.52 -17.35
C ILE A 247 21.65 -7.66 -18.33
N PHE A 248 21.93 -7.47 -19.62
CA PHE A 248 21.72 -8.47 -20.66
C PHE A 248 22.83 -9.53 -20.71
N ASP A 249 23.94 -9.27 -20.03
CA ASP A 249 25.08 -10.18 -19.93
C ASP A 249 24.93 -11.15 -18.75
N LEU A 250 23.90 -10.99 -17.92
CA LEU A 250 23.61 -11.91 -16.83
C LEU A 250 23.19 -13.27 -17.35
N ASP A 251 23.72 -14.32 -16.74
CA ASP A 251 23.30 -15.69 -17.01
C ASP A 251 21.99 -15.99 -16.28
N THR A 252 21.04 -16.59 -16.98
CA THR A 252 19.79 -17.09 -16.39
C THR A 252 19.55 -18.54 -16.78
N ARG A 253 18.97 -19.29 -15.84
CA ARG A 253 18.62 -20.71 -16.03
C ARG A 253 17.22 -20.81 -16.61
N CYS A 254 17.07 -21.51 -17.73
CA CYS A 254 15.76 -21.81 -18.30
C CYS A 254 14.98 -22.75 -17.36
N PRO A 255 13.72 -22.45 -16.99
CA PRO A 255 12.95 -23.31 -16.09
C PRO A 255 12.46 -24.60 -16.75
N LEU A 256 12.44 -24.66 -18.09
CA LEU A 256 11.93 -25.83 -18.83
C LEU A 256 13.01 -26.87 -19.12
N CYS A 257 14.24 -26.44 -19.40
CA CYS A 257 15.35 -27.34 -19.75
C CYS A 257 16.56 -27.22 -18.84
N LEU A 258 16.53 -26.31 -17.86
CA LEU A 258 17.59 -26.06 -16.87
C LEU A 258 18.93 -25.59 -17.45
N ALA A 259 19.00 -25.37 -18.76
CA ALA A 259 20.18 -24.83 -19.41
C ALA A 259 20.37 -23.35 -19.03
N ILE A 260 21.63 -22.97 -18.82
CA ILE A 260 22.04 -21.60 -18.52
C ILE A 260 22.39 -20.91 -19.84
N ALA A 261 21.92 -19.68 -20.02
CA ALA A 261 22.32 -18.82 -21.11
C ALA A 261 22.26 -17.34 -20.69
N PRO A 262 23.05 -16.46 -21.34
CA PRO A 262 22.93 -15.03 -21.16
C PRO A 262 21.53 -14.53 -21.49
N ILE A 263 21.04 -13.56 -20.72
CA ILE A 263 19.74 -12.91 -20.91
C ILE A 263 19.56 -12.43 -22.35
N ARG A 264 20.59 -11.83 -22.98
CA ARG A 264 20.56 -11.38 -24.39
C ARG A 264 20.27 -12.47 -25.42
N GLU A 265 20.54 -13.74 -25.11
CA GLU A 265 20.34 -14.84 -26.07
C GLU A 265 18.89 -15.34 -26.06
N PHE A 266 18.11 -15.01 -25.03
CA PHE A 266 16.70 -15.31 -25.02
C PHE A 266 15.95 -14.35 -25.95
N SER A 267 15.04 -14.90 -26.74
CA SER A 267 14.22 -14.12 -27.69
C SER A 267 12.75 -14.08 -27.25
N GLY A 268 11.95 -13.28 -27.93
CA GLY A 268 10.54 -13.07 -27.60
C GLY A 268 10.31 -11.79 -26.81
N SER A 269 9.28 -11.78 -25.97
CA SER A 269 8.93 -10.61 -25.15
C SER A 269 9.15 -10.90 -23.67
N ILE A 270 9.10 -9.85 -22.85
CA ILE A 270 9.25 -9.96 -21.39
C ILE A 270 8.22 -10.90 -20.72
N ARG A 271 7.12 -11.22 -21.43
CA ARG A 271 6.00 -12.07 -20.99
C ARG A 271 6.08 -13.49 -21.52
N ARG A 272 6.73 -13.67 -22.67
CA ARG A 272 6.86 -14.95 -23.33
C ARG A 272 8.24 -15.04 -23.92
N VAL A 273 9.11 -15.68 -23.15
CA VAL A 273 10.52 -15.80 -23.45
C VAL A 273 10.76 -17.15 -24.09
N THR A 274 11.46 -17.16 -25.22
CA THR A 274 11.88 -18.36 -25.91
C THR A 274 13.32 -18.69 -25.54
N CYS A 275 13.55 -19.90 -25.04
CA CYS A 275 14.87 -20.35 -24.67
C CYS A 275 15.74 -20.62 -25.92
N PRO A 276 16.99 -20.12 -25.98
CA PRO A 276 17.88 -20.38 -27.13
C PRO A 276 18.33 -21.84 -27.21
N ARG A 277 18.26 -22.59 -26.10
CA ARG A 277 18.74 -23.97 -26.01
C ARG A 277 17.68 -25.00 -26.36
N CYS A 278 16.44 -24.82 -25.88
CA CYS A 278 15.37 -25.79 -26.12
C CYS A 278 14.28 -25.31 -27.08
N GLY A 279 14.31 -24.04 -27.52
CA GLY A 279 13.32 -23.44 -28.41
C GLY A 279 11.92 -23.31 -27.82
N LYS A 280 11.69 -23.76 -26.59
CA LYS A 280 10.40 -23.68 -25.92
C LYS A 280 10.19 -22.29 -25.33
N SER A 281 8.94 -21.85 -25.36
CA SER A 281 8.53 -20.59 -24.77
C SER A 281 7.95 -20.79 -23.38
N PHE A 282 8.24 -19.88 -22.46
CA PHE A 282 7.70 -19.89 -21.09
C PHE A 282 7.39 -18.48 -20.60
N SER A 283 6.52 -18.39 -19.59
CA SER A 283 6.27 -17.16 -18.83
C SER A 283 7.32 -17.05 -17.71
N PRO A 284 8.17 -16.02 -17.71
CA PRO A 284 9.23 -15.90 -16.72
C PRO A 284 8.72 -15.41 -15.35
N GLU A 285 8.81 -16.25 -14.31
CA GLU A 285 8.51 -15.90 -12.91
C GLU A 285 9.60 -15.05 -12.23
N PRO A 286 9.26 -14.25 -11.19
CA PRO A 286 10.22 -13.45 -10.43
C PRO A 286 11.36 -14.26 -9.77
N GLY A 287 11.09 -15.52 -9.41
CA GLY A 287 12.06 -16.40 -8.72
C GLY A 287 13.26 -16.84 -9.56
N HIS A 288 13.13 -16.90 -10.90
CA HIS A 288 14.17 -17.43 -11.81
C HIS A 288 15.44 -16.57 -11.93
N LEU A 289 15.53 -15.52 -11.14
CA LEU A 289 16.13 -14.26 -11.54
C LEU A 289 16.75 -13.59 -10.31
N VAL A 290 16.06 -13.68 -9.18
CA VAL A 290 16.70 -13.74 -7.86
C VAL A 290 17.85 -14.76 -7.86
N GLN A 291 17.67 -15.93 -8.48
CA GLN A 291 18.75 -16.90 -8.69
C GLN A 291 19.93 -16.38 -9.53
N ALA A 292 19.67 -15.61 -10.59
CA ALA A 292 20.71 -15.03 -11.44
C ALA A 292 21.53 -13.95 -10.70
N LEU A 293 20.85 -13.10 -9.93
CA LEU A 293 21.48 -12.06 -9.11
C LEU A 293 22.30 -12.65 -7.96
N TYR A 294 21.77 -13.68 -7.28
CA TYR A 294 22.52 -14.37 -6.21
C TYR A 294 23.75 -15.13 -6.75
N ALA A 295 23.66 -15.72 -7.94
CA ALA A 295 24.80 -16.38 -8.58
C ALA A 295 25.92 -15.38 -8.92
N GLN A 296 25.57 -14.17 -9.38
CA GLN A 296 26.55 -13.12 -9.67
C GLN A 296 27.18 -12.51 -8.41
N ALA A 297 26.41 -12.40 -7.33
CA ALA A 297 26.90 -11.91 -6.04
C ALA A 297 27.76 -12.94 -5.27
N GLY A 298 27.92 -14.17 -5.81
CA GLY A 298 28.68 -15.24 -5.15
C GLY A 298 27.97 -15.85 -3.92
N LEU A 299 26.64 -15.73 -3.85
CA LEU A 299 25.84 -16.07 -2.67
C LEU A 299 25.00 -17.35 -2.85
N SER A 300 25.32 -18.19 -3.83
CA SER A 300 24.61 -19.47 -4.03
C SER A 300 25.21 -20.58 -3.15
N GLY A 301 24.48 -20.95 -2.09
CA GLY A 301 24.56 -22.28 -1.47
C GLY A 301 25.38 -22.37 -0.18
N GLY A 302 24.75 -22.01 0.95
CA GLY A 302 25.03 -22.69 2.21
C GLY A 302 24.05 -23.84 2.37
N ASP A 303 24.27 -24.93 1.64
CA ASP A 303 23.67 -26.22 1.98
C ASP A 303 24.59 -26.91 2.98
N GLY A 304 23.98 -27.40 4.06
CA GLY A 304 24.68 -27.98 5.19
C GLY A 304 25.43 -29.26 4.85
N GLU A 305 26.50 -29.46 5.61
CA GLU A 305 26.97 -30.78 6.05
C GLU A 305 27.84 -30.60 7.31
N ALA A 306 27.20 -30.75 8.48
CA ALA A 306 27.66 -31.40 9.72
C ALA A 306 26.65 -31.12 10.84
#